data_AF-A0A1I7S0H7-F1
#
_entry.id   AF-A0A1I7S0H7-F1
#
_cell.length_a   1.000
_cell.length_b   1.000
_cell.length_c   1.000
_cell.angle_alpha   90.00
_cell.angle_beta   90.00
_cell.angle_gamma   90.00
#
_symmetry.space_group_name_H-M   'P 1'
#
loop_
_entity.id
_entity.type
_entity.pdbx_description
1 polymer ?
#
loop_
_entity_poly.entity_id
_entity_poly.type
_entity_poly.pdbx_seq_one_letter_code
_entity_poly.pdbx_strand_id
1 'polypeptide(L)'
;MGLFTPTGVPAPQSSFNVLLLSAYTGKESRENLITFCEKGLDFLNRLCKDKKFEVAGRQIACRVLLCSDLKVVPLILGIKAAGATQFCPNCTVERAEHKRAMTTDAGKRTYRDPLISLLQEDVVCPPLHCLQGLTNSLAEEMKKDNPDEWKAVCDDLNIAPSHLSKSMLNGRDGRRLVKSLAENGNPQFAIFSDVFSSLDRIYEWASVDVHGQDDLTKACIERDILLLSNAWRHSGLRAINKLHLLEAHVADFVTSHGSWGLYGEQGLESLHHVGNIASARCFGKNSDVKAKFFFKSQFFSMLSRRFHT
;
A
#
# COMPACT_ATOMS: atom_id res chain seq x y z
N MET A 1 -6.95 1.28 -12.75
CA MET A 1 -7.97 0.82 -11.79
C MET A 1 -8.27 -0.64 -12.04
N GLY A 2 -8.17 -1.47 -11.00
CA GLY A 2 -8.50 -2.91 -11.07
C GLY A 2 -9.22 -3.38 -9.82
N LEU A 3 -9.78 -4.57 -9.88
CA LEU A 3 -10.39 -5.28 -8.77
C LEU A 3 -9.65 -6.58 -8.52
N PHE A 4 -9.58 -7.00 -7.27
CA PHE A 4 -9.15 -8.34 -6.91
C PHE A 4 -10.02 -8.85 -5.76
N THR A 5 -10.17 -10.16 -5.67
CA THR A 5 -10.87 -10.83 -4.57
C THR A 5 -9.81 -11.36 -3.59
N PRO A 6 -9.62 -10.72 -2.43
CA PRO A 6 -8.56 -11.11 -1.49
C PRO A 6 -8.85 -12.43 -0.78
N THR A 7 -10.09 -12.89 -0.78
CA THR A 7 -10.55 -14.07 -0.05
C THR A 7 -10.79 -15.25 -1.00
N GLY A 8 -10.51 -16.46 -0.51
CA GLY A 8 -10.87 -17.70 -1.21
C GLY A 8 -10.09 -17.98 -2.51
N VAL A 9 -8.96 -17.30 -2.71
CA VAL A 9 -8.07 -17.49 -3.87
C VAL A 9 -6.62 -17.62 -3.38
N PRO A 10 -5.83 -18.60 -3.86
CA PRO A 10 -4.41 -18.68 -3.53
C PRO A 10 -3.64 -17.50 -4.12
N ALA A 11 -2.66 -16.98 -3.35
CA ALA A 11 -1.86 -15.81 -3.71
C ALA A 11 -2.71 -14.60 -4.13
N PRO A 12 -3.57 -14.05 -3.24
CA PRO A 12 -4.54 -12.99 -3.58
C PRO A 12 -3.89 -11.71 -4.12
N GLN A 13 -2.64 -11.46 -3.75
CA GLN A 13 -1.83 -10.33 -4.20
C GLN A 13 -1.04 -10.59 -5.49
N SER A 14 -1.37 -11.66 -6.23
CA SER A 14 -0.80 -11.94 -7.55
C SER A 14 -1.41 -11.05 -8.64
N SER A 15 -0.61 -10.60 -9.61
CA SER A 15 -1.11 -9.86 -10.77
C SER A 15 -2.15 -10.62 -11.59
N PHE A 16 -2.15 -11.95 -11.51
CA PHE A 16 -3.10 -12.81 -12.23
C PHE A 16 -4.50 -12.83 -11.59
N ASN A 17 -4.61 -12.37 -10.33
CA ASN A 17 -5.87 -12.27 -9.60
C ASN A 17 -6.46 -10.86 -9.65
N VAL A 18 -5.86 -9.96 -10.46
CA VAL A 18 -6.35 -8.60 -10.67
C VAL A 18 -7.14 -8.52 -11.97
N LEU A 19 -8.44 -8.26 -11.84
CA LEU A 19 -9.31 -7.87 -12.94
C LEU A 19 -9.12 -6.38 -13.25
N LEU A 20 -8.53 -6.06 -14.39
CA LEU A 20 -8.39 -4.68 -14.84
C LEU A 20 -9.75 -4.11 -15.28
N LEU A 21 -10.18 -2.99 -14.68
CA LEU A 21 -11.42 -2.29 -15.05
C LEU A 21 -11.17 -1.15 -16.03
N SER A 22 -10.13 -0.36 -15.77
CA SER A 22 -9.74 0.77 -16.60
C SER A 22 -8.23 1.00 -16.50
N ALA A 23 -7.63 1.38 -17.63
CA ALA A 23 -6.25 1.83 -17.71
C ALA A 23 -6.19 3.00 -18.70
N TYR A 24 -5.45 4.04 -18.34
CA TYR A 24 -5.21 5.20 -19.20
C TYR A 24 -3.77 5.67 -19.02
N THR A 25 -3.27 6.37 -20.04
CA THR A 25 -1.98 7.06 -19.99
C THR A 25 -2.22 8.54 -19.77
N GLY A 26 -1.64 9.12 -18.73
CA GLY A 26 -1.79 10.54 -18.45
C GLY A 26 -1.38 10.88 -17.03
N LYS A 27 -1.48 12.17 -16.68
CA LYS A 27 -1.27 12.64 -15.31
C LYS A 27 -2.34 12.05 -14.39
N GLU A 28 -1.94 11.64 -13.19
CA GLU A 28 -2.87 11.31 -12.12
C GLU A 28 -3.58 12.59 -11.66
N SER A 29 -4.83 12.75 -12.06
CA SER A 29 -5.70 13.86 -11.68
C SER A 29 -7.12 13.37 -11.52
N ARG A 30 -7.92 14.09 -10.73
CA ARG A 30 -9.32 13.75 -10.48
C ARG A 30 -10.13 13.79 -11.77
N GLU A 31 -9.87 14.77 -12.63
CA GLU A 31 -10.52 14.94 -13.94
C GLU A 31 -10.25 13.73 -14.84
N ASN A 32 -9.00 13.30 -14.95
CA ASN A 32 -8.64 12.11 -15.73
C ASN A 32 -9.26 10.83 -15.17
N LEU A 33 -9.34 10.69 -13.84
CA LEU A 33 -10.04 9.57 -13.21
C LEU A 33 -11.52 9.56 -13.58
N ILE A 34 -12.20 10.71 -13.53
CA ILE A 34 -13.60 10.81 -13.96
C ILE A 34 -13.72 10.43 -15.43
N THR A 35 -12.97 11.08 -16.33
CA THR A 35 -13.10 10.90 -17.78
C THR A 35 -12.79 9.47 -18.23
N PHE A 36 -11.70 8.86 -17.73
CA PHE A 36 -11.24 7.57 -18.24
C PHE A 36 -11.72 6.37 -17.41
N CYS A 37 -12.21 6.58 -16.19
CA CYS A 37 -12.69 5.51 -15.32
C CYS A 37 -14.20 5.59 -15.03
N GLU A 38 -14.95 6.52 -15.63
CA GLU A 38 -16.39 6.76 -15.40
C GLU A 38 -17.21 5.47 -15.19
N LYS A 39 -17.25 4.60 -16.21
CA LYS A 39 -18.03 3.34 -16.15
C LYS A 39 -17.60 2.41 -15.03
N GLY A 40 -16.31 2.40 -14.70
CA GLY A 40 -15.79 1.62 -13.60
C GLY A 40 -16.15 2.22 -12.25
N LEU A 41 -16.14 3.56 -12.12
CA LEU A 41 -16.61 4.26 -10.93
C LEU A 41 -18.11 4.04 -10.71
N ASP A 42 -18.93 4.10 -11.76
CA ASP A 42 -20.37 3.80 -11.70
C ASP A 42 -20.65 2.37 -11.26
N PHE A 43 -19.85 1.42 -11.74
CA PHE A 43 -19.93 0.03 -11.30
C PHE A 43 -19.59 -0.10 -9.81
N LEU A 44 -18.51 0.53 -9.34
CA LEU A 44 -18.10 0.47 -7.94
C LEU A 44 -19.10 1.15 -7.00
N ASN A 45 -19.66 2.29 -7.40
CA ASN A 45 -20.70 2.98 -6.63
C ASN A 45 -21.97 2.14 -6.48
N ARG A 46 -22.37 1.40 -7.53
CA ARG A 46 -23.47 0.43 -7.43
C ARG A 46 -23.16 -0.68 -6.44
N LEU A 47 -21.96 -1.27 -6.49
CA LEU A 47 -21.55 -2.30 -5.53
C LEU A 47 -21.51 -1.77 -4.09
N CYS A 48 -21.02 -0.55 -3.87
CA CYS A 48 -21.00 0.08 -2.53
C CYS A 48 -22.43 0.28 -1.99
N LYS A 49 -23.37 0.68 -2.86
CA LYS A 49 -24.77 0.89 -2.51
C LYS A 49 -25.50 -0.42 -2.22
N ASP A 50 -25.39 -1.38 -3.14
CA ASP A 50 -26.19 -2.59 -3.12
C ASP A 50 -25.61 -3.65 -2.18
N LYS A 51 -24.29 -3.58 -1.91
CA LYS A 51 -23.51 -4.53 -1.08
C LYS A 51 -23.66 -5.99 -1.50
N LYS A 52 -24.07 -6.21 -2.76
CA LYS A 52 -24.27 -7.51 -3.37
C LYS A 52 -24.11 -7.43 -4.88
N PHE A 53 -23.80 -8.57 -5.48
CA PHE A 53 -23.70 -8.74 -6.92
C PHE A 53 -24.34 -10.07 -7.34
N GLU A 54 -25.05 -10.09 -8.47
CA GLU A 54 -25.70 -11.30 -8.97
C GLU A 54 -24.82 -12.03 -9.98
N VAL A 55 -24.61 -13.34 -9.78
CA VAL A 55 -23.91 -14.21 -10.72
C VAL A 55 -24.75 -15.48 -10.93
N ALA A 56 -25.19 -15.70 -12.17
CA ALA A 56 -25.98 -16.89 -12.55
C ALA A 56 -27.19 -17.12 -11.63
N GLY A 57 -27.95 -16.06 -11.33
CA GLY A 57 -29.12 -16.11 -10.45
C GLY A 57 -28.83 -16.21 -8.95
N ARG A 58 -27.55 -16.23 -8.54
CA ARG A 58 -27.13 -16.22 -7.13
C ARG A 58 -26.70 -14.84 -6.70
N GLN A 59 -27.22 -14.37 -5.58
CA GLN A 59 -26.80 -13.12 -4.94
C GLN A 59 -25.56 -13.39 -4.08
N ILE A 60 -24.47 -12.69 -4.37
CA ILE A 60 -23.20 -12.76 -3.64
C ILE A 60 -23.03 -11.47 -2.87
N ALA A 61 -22.93 -11.54 -1.54
CA ALA A 61 -22.63 -10.37 -0.72
C ALA A 61 -21.22 -9.85 -1.05
N CYS A 62 -21.08 -8.54 -1.19
CA CYS A 62 -19.80 -7.91 -1.49
C CYS A 62 -19.56 -6.66 -0.65
N ARG A 63 -18.31 -6.47 -0.24
CA ARG A 63 -17.82 -5.24 0.39
C ARG A 63 -16.69 -4.69 -0.48
N VAL A 64 -16.79 -3.43 -0.87
CA VAL A 64 -15.76 -2.77 -1.69
C VAL A 64 -14.78 -2.10 -0.74
N LEU A 65 -13.49 -2.39 -0.90
CA LEU A 65 -12.41 -1.75 -0.15
C LEU A 65 -11.57 -0.93 -1.14
N LEU A 66 -11.17 0.27 -0.72
CA LEU A 66 -10.30 1.15 -1.50
C LEU A 66 -8.86 0.98 -1.04
N CYS A 67 -8.01 0.41 -1.90
CA CYS A 67 -6.58 0.33 -1.67
C CYS A 67 -5.81 1.01 -2.80
N SER A 68 -5.00 2.02 -2.46
CA SER A 68 -4.16 2.76 -3.40
C SER A 68 -3.13 3.59 -2.63
N ASP A 69 -2.16 4.15 -3.35
CA ASP A 69 -1.13 4.96 -2.73
C ASP A 69 -1.73 6.25 -2.13
N LEU A 70 -0.96 6.90 -1.24
CA LEU A 70 -1.41 8.11 -0.55
C LEU A 70 -1.47 9.36 -1.44
N LYS A 71 -1.12 9.26 -2.73
CA LYS A 71 -1.31 10.33 -3.71
C LYS A 71 -2.68 10.21 -4.39
N VAL A 72 -3.09 9.00 -4.72
CA VAL A 72 -4.34 8.71 -5.44
C VAL A 72 -5.54 8.66 -4.51
N VAL A 73 -5.40 8.12 -3.29
CA VAL A 73 -6.51 8.07 -2.30
C VAL A 73 -7.16 9.45 -2.08
N PRO A 74 -6.41 10.54 -1.85
CA PRO A 74 -6.99 11.88 -1.74
C PRO A 74 -7.81 12.33 -2.95
N LEU A 75 -7.38 11.99 -4.16
CA LEU A 75 -8.08 12.35 -5.41
C LEU A 75 -9.43 11.64 -5.49
N ILE A 76 -9.48 10.37 -5.11
CA ILE A 76 -10.72 9.57 -5.09
C ILE A 76 -11.66 10.10 -4.01
N LEU A 77 -11.16 10.39 -2.81
CA LEU A 77 -11.98 10.83 -1.68
C LEU A 77 -12.39 12.32 -1.74
N GLY A 78 -11.87 13.07 -2.72
CA GLY A 78 -12.19 14.50 -2.89
C GLY A 78 -11.61 15.38 -1.79
N ILE A 79 -10.43 15.02 -1.27
CA ILE A 79 -9.77 15.75 -0.18
C ILE A 79 -8.47 16.39 -0.66
N LYS A 80 -8.08 17.50 -0.03
CA LYS A 80 -6.81 18.16 -0.35
C LYS A 80 -5.64 17.27 0.06
N ALA A 81 -4.70 17.08 -0.87
CA ALA A 81 -3.60 16.12 -0.77
C ALA A 81 -2.38 16.62 0.04
N ALA A 82 -1.20 16.06 -0.27
CA ALA A 82 0.09 16.29 0.36
C ALA A 82 0.42 17.77 0.60
N GLY A 83 0.61 18.13 1.87
CA GLY A 83 0.91 19.50 2.31
C GLY A 83 -0.22 20.14 3.13
N ALA A 84 -1.42 19.55 3.14
CA ALA A 84 -2.50 19.99 4.00
C ALA A 84 -2.12 19.92 5.49
N THR A 85 -2.68 20.86 6.27
CA THR A 85 -2.64 20.87 7.74
C THR A 85 -3.18 19.55 8.28
N GLN A 86 -4.30 19.08 7.72
CA GLN A 86 -4.82 17.75 7.96
C GLN A 86 -4.44 16.84 6.80
N PHE A 87 -3.49 15.95 7.04
CA PHE A 87 -2.84 15.18 5.97
C PHE A 87 -3.39 13.76 5.81
N CYS A 88 -4.08 13.25 6.82
CA CYS A 88 -4.57 11.88 6.83
C CYS A 88 -5.87 11.75 6.02
N PRO A 89 -5.98 10.76 5.12
CA PRO A 89 -7.23 10.50 4.41
C PRO A 89 -8.35 9.95 5.30
N ASN A 90 -8.01 9.37 6.45
CA ASN A 90 -8.96 8.70 7.33
C ASN A 90 -9.33 9.55 8.55
N CYS A 91 -8.59 10.59 8.90
CA CYS A 91 -8.92 11.40 10.07
C CYS A 91 -8.59 12.88 9.87
N THR A 92 -8.95 13.69 10.87
CA THR A 92 -8.78 15.14 10.88
C THR A 92 -7.57 15.61 11.68
N VAL A 93 -6.65 14.70 12.04
CA VAL A 93 -5.44 15.05 12.82
C VAL A 93 -4.66 16.18 12.14
N GLU A 94 -4.11 17.09 12.94
CA GLU A 94 -3.20 18.08 12.41
C GLU A 94 -1.77 17.54 12.32
N ARG A 95 -1.07 17.93 11.25
CA ARG A 95 0.34 17.59 11.04
C ARG A 95 1.22 18.06 12.20
N ALA A 96 0.90 19.20 12.80
CA ALA A 96 1.66 19.73 13.93
C ALA A 96 1.51 18.85 15.18
N GLU A 97 0.31 18.31 15.43
CA GLU A 97 0.04 17.40 16.54
C GLU A 97 0.76 16.07 16.35
N HIS A 98 0.62 15.44 15.19
CA HIS A 98 1.28 14.17 14.86
C HIS A 98 2.82 14.26 14.95
N LYS A 99 3.39 15.42 14.61
CA LYS A 99 4.83 15.66 14.75
C LYS A 99 5.28 15.65 16.21
N ARG A 100 4.45 16.14 17.14
CA ARG A 100 4.78 16.23 18.57
C ARG A 100 4.64 14.90 19.29
N ALA A 101 3.57 14.15 19.01
CA ALA A 101 3.26 12.91 19.70
C ALA A 101 2.51 11.93 18.80
N MET A 102 2.48 10.66 19.23
CA MET A 102 1.58 9.66 18.66
C MET A 102 0.12 10.14 18.80
N THR A 103 -0.67 9.95 17.74
CA THR A 103 -2.06 10.43 17.69
C THR A 103 -3.00 9.27 17.34
N THR A 104 -3.70 8.72 18.34
CA THR A 104 -4.59 7.55 18.18
C THR A 104 -6.06 7.94 18.10
N ASP A 105 -6.47 9.04 18.74
CA ASP A 105 -7.88 9.47 18.83
C ASP A 105 -8.14 10.72 17.98
N ALA A 106 -7.90 10.60 16.67
CA ALA A 106 -8.16 11.67 15.73
C ALA A 106 -9.61 11.62 15.22
N GLY A 107 -10.26 12.79 15.12
CA GLY A 107 -11.62 12.90 14.61
C GLY A 107 -11.80 12.26 13.23
N LYS A 108 -12.97 11.66 13.00
CA LYS A 108 -13.33 11.03 11.71
C LYS A 108 -13.45 12.07 10.61
N ARG A 109 -13.05 11.70 9.39
CA ARG A 109 -13.16 12.57 8.22
C ARG A 109 -14.48 12.31 7.48
N THR A 110 -15.21 13.38 7.17
CA THR A 110 -16.36 13.31 6.25
C THR A 110 -15.91 13.57 4.81
N TYR A 111 -16.21 12.64 3.91
CA TYR A 111 -15.98 12.82 2.47
C TYR A 111 -17.17 13.55 1.85
N ARG A 112 -16.94 14.79 1.38
CA ARG A 112 -18.02 15.62 0.81
C ARG A 112 -18.29 15.34 -0.66
N ASP A 113 -17.23 14.98 -1.40
CA ASP A 113 -17.30 14.74 -2.85
C ASP A 113 -16.38 13.56 -3.23
N PRO A 114 -16.63 12.33 -2.74
CA PRO A 114 -15.84 11.18 -3.17
C PRO A 114 -16.29 10.67 -4.54
N LEU A 115 -15.36 10.19 -5.38
CA LEU A 115 -15.67 9.50 -6.63
C LEU A 115 -16.31 8.12 -6.39
N ILE A 116 -16.06 7.53 -5.21
CA ILE A 116 -16.59 6.23 -4.79
C ILE A 116 -17.21 6.40 -3.40
N SER A 117 -18.47 6.02 -3.25
CA SER A 117 -19.26 6.16 -2.01
C SER A 117 -18.95 5.07 -1.00
N LEU A 118 -17.72 5.05 -0.47
CA LEU A 118 -17.26 4.10 0.54
C LEU A 118 -17.29 4.67 1.96
N LEU A 119 -17.34 3.78 2.95
CA LEU A 119 -17.17 4.17 4.35
C LEU A 119 -15.68 4.39 4.64
N GLN A 120 -15.36 5.27 5.59
CA GLN A 120 -13.96 5.53 5.98
C GLN A 120 -13.21 4.25 6.41
N GLU A 121 -13.90 3.34 7.09
CA GLU A 121 -13.38 2.02 7.49
C GLU A 121 -13.04 1.09 6.31
N ASP A 122 -13.56 1.38 5.12
CA ASP A 122 -13.27 0.65 3.88
C ASP A 122 -12.04 1.19 3.13
N VAL A 123 -11.41 2.26 3.62
CA VAL A 123 -10.13 2.77 3.10
C VAL A 123 -8.99 1.96 3.70
N VAL A 124 -8.34 1.17 2.87
CA VAL A 124 -7.19 0.37 3.26
C VAL A 124 -5.99 1.29 3.48
N CYS A 125 -5.33 1.16 4.63
CA CYS A 125 -4.00 1.73 4.82
C CYS A 125 -3.03 0.93 3.93
N PRO A 126 -2.33 1.53 2.95
CA PRO A 126 -1.59 0.76 1.95
C PRO A 126 -0.35 0.09 2.58
N PRO A 127 -0.31 -1.25 2.76
CA PRO A 127 0.77 -1.91 3.51
C PRO A 127 2.14 -1.71 2.86
N LEU A 128 2.22 -1.98 1.55
CA LEU A 128 3.44 -1.86 0.76
C LEU A 128 4.00 -0.44 0.84
N HIS A 129 3.18 0.57 0.49
CA HIS A 129 3.65 1.95 0.49
C HIS A 129 3.91 2.50 1.89
N CYS A 130 3.20 2.05 2.93
CA CYS A 130 3.48 2.43 4.32
C CYS A 130 4.87 1.95 4.75
N LEU A 131 5.12 0.64 4.65
CA LEU A 131 6.38 0.03 5.08
C LEU A 131 7.57 0.50 4.24
N GLN A 132 7.38 0.61 2.92
CA GLN A 132 8.40 1.14 2.03
C GLN A 132 8.74 2.60 2.37
N GLY A 133 7.76 3.41 2.77
CA GLY A 133 8.04 4.81 3.13
C GLY A 133 8.72 4.99 4.49
N LEU A 134 8.41 4.14 5.46
CA LEU A 134 9.14 4.11 6.73
C LEU A 134 10.59 3.70 6.49
N THR A 135 10.80 2.60 5.76
CA THR A 135 12.14 2.11 5.46
C THR A 135 12.96 3.10 4.64
N ASN A 136 12.35 3.80 3.68
CA ASN A 136 13.04 4.87 2.95
C ASN A 136 13.37 6.08 3.82
N SER A 137 12.49 6.47 4.75
CA SER A 137 12.81 7.57 5.68
C SER A 137 13.99 7.23 6.59
N LEU A 138 14.13 5.95 6.97
CA LEU A 138 15.26 5.47 7.75
C LEU A 138 16.55 5.44 6.92
N ALA A 139 16.49 4.90 5.71
CA ALA A 139 17.62 4.85 4.78
C ALA A 139 18.20 6.23 4.44
N GLU A 140 17.34 7.25 4.29
CA GLU A 140 17.79 8.63 4.04
C GLU A 140 18.59 9.20 5.21
N GLU A 141 18.17 8.97 6.47
CA GLU A 141 18.93 9.43 7.63
C GLU A 141 20.23 8.62 7.81
N MET A 142 20.21 7.30 7.60
CA MET A 142 21.41 6.47 7.61
C MET A 142 22.46 6.95 6.60
N LYS A 143 22.01 7.24 5.37
CA LYS A 143 22.87 7.73 4.28
C LYS A 143 23.44 9.12 4.56
N LYS A 144 22.67 9.98 5.23
CA LYS A 144 23.08 11.35 5.55
C LYS A 144 24.19 11.37 6.58
N ASP A 145 24.10 10.54 7.62
CA ASP A 145 25.04 10.57 8.73
C ASP A 145 26.27 9.66 8.47
N ASN A 146 26.10 8.53 7.77
CA ASN A 146 27.18 7.59 7.49
C ASN A 146 27.11 7.02 6.04
N PRO A 147 27.42 7.83 5.01
CA PRO A 147 27.24 7.45 3.60
C PRO A 147 28.10 6.25 3.17
N ASP A 148 29.33 6.12 3.68
CA ASP A 148 30.23 5.01 3.34
C ASP A 148 29.76 3.69 3.95
N GLU A 149 29.33 3.72 5.22
CA GLU A 149 28.76 2.56 5.89
C GLU A 149 27.43 2.14 5.25
N TRP A 150 26.58 3.12 4.89
CA TRP A 150 25.35 2.87 4.15
C TRP A 150 25.63 2.13 2.83
N LYS A 151 26.69 2.53 2.12
CA LYS A 151 27.11 1.86 0.89
C LYS A 151 27.58 0.43 1.17
N ALA A 152 28.41 0.21 2.19
CA ALA A 152 28.86 -1.12 2.57
C ALA A 152 27.68 -2.06 2.89
N VAL A 153 26.70 -1.59 3.67
CA VAL A 153 25.47 -2.35 3.97
C VAL A 153 24.68 -2.65 2.70
N CYS A 154 24.56 -1.70 1.78
CA CYS A 154 23.89 -1.93 0.49
C CYS A 154 24.60 -3.01 -0.34
N ASP A 155 25.92 -2.95 -0.40
CA ASP A 155 26.75 -3.87 -1.17
C ASP A 155 26.64 -5.30 -0.59
N ASP A 156 26.76 -5.45 0.73
CA ASP A 156 26.61 -6.74 1.44
C ASP A 156 25.23 -7.36 1.22
N LEU A 157 24.19 -6.51 1.26
CA LEU A 157 22.82 -6.93 1.02
C LEU A 157 22.47 -7.01 -0.46
N ASN A 158 23.40 -6.82 -1.40
CA ASN A 158 23.11 -6.81 -2.83
C ASN A 158 21.89 -5.92 -3.18
N ILE A 159 21.79 -4.74 -2.56
CA ILE A 159 20.77 -3.74 -2.82
C ILE A 159 21.29 -2.90 -3.98
N ALA A 160 20.66 -3.04 -5.15
CA ALA A 160 21.11 -2.34 -6.34
C ALA A 160 20.98 -0.81 -6.15
N PRO A 161 22.04 -0.03 -6.35
CA PRO A 161 21.93 1.43 -6.41
C PRO A 161 21.08 1.79 -7.62
N SER A 162 19.84 2.22 -7.40
CA SER A 162 18.96 2.60 -8.51
C SER A 162 19.59 3.76 -9.30
N HIS A 163 19.61 3.66 -10.63
CA HIS A 163 20.17 4.64 -11.58
C HIS A 163 19.59 6.07 -11.52
N LEU A 164 18.64 6.35 -10.62
CA LEU A 164 18.14 7.69 -10.34
C LEU A 164 18.70 8.14 -9.00
N SER A 165 19.28 9.34 -8.95
CA SER A 165 19.86 10.02 -7.80
C SER A 165 18.94 10.23 -6.58
N LYS A 166 17.73 9.65 -6.60
CA LYS A 166 16.71 9.59 -5.55
C LYS A 166 16.38 8.12 -5.26
N SER A 167 17.33 7.40 -4.69
CA SER A 167 17.20 5.96 -4.42
C SER A 167 16.09 5.70 -3.40
N MET A 168 14.95 5.16 -3.87
CA MET A 168 13.93 4.59 -3.00
C MET A 168 14.10 3.07 -3.01
N LEU A 169 14.36 2.48 -1.85
CA LEU A 169 14.28 1.05 -1.64
C LEU A 169 12.88 0.57 -2.05
N ASN A 170 12.84 -0.53 -2.80
CA ASN A 170 11.59 -1.25 -3.05
C ASN A 170 11.20 -2.06 -1.80
N GLY A 171 10.00 -2.65 -1.79
CA GLY A 171 9.50 -3.42 -0.65
C GLY A 171 10.40 -4.60 -0.25
N ARG A 172 11.02 -5.28 -1.22
CA ARG A 172 11.91 -6.42 -0.98
C ARG A 172 13.21 -5.97 -0.33
N ASP A 173 13.88 -4.98 -0.92
CA ASP A 173 15.16 -4.50 -0.41
C ASP A 173 14.99 -3.81 0.95
N GLY A 174 13.87 -3.10 1.16
CA GLY A 174 13.50 -2.56 2.46
C GLY A 174 13.34 -3.64 3.53
N ARG A 175 12.59 -4.72 3.26
CA ARG A 175 12.47 -5.87 4.18
C ARG A 175 13.83 -6.48 4.51
N ARG A 176 14.68 -6.70 3.50
CA ARG A 176 16.03 -7.30 3.66
C ARG A 176 16.92 -6.43 4.54
N LEU A 177 16.94 -5.12 4.32
CA LEU A 177 17.67 -4.16 5.13
C LEU A 177 17.23 -4.23 6.60
N VAL A 178 15.91 -4.09 6.84
CA VAL A 178 15.35 -4.07 8.19
C VAL A 178 15.64 -5.36 8.93
N LYS A 179 15.42 -6.51 8.28
CA LYS A 179 15.67 -7.82 8.87
C LYS A 179 17.15 -8.01 9.22
N SER A 180 18.06 -7.73 8.29
CA SER A 180 19.50 -7.87 8.53
C SER A 180 19.99 -7.01 9.70
N LEU A 181 19.54 -5.76 9.78
CA LEU A 181 19.96 -4.84 10.84
C LEU A 181 19.27 -5.10 12.18
N ALA A 182 18.07 -5.69 12.18
CA ALA A 182 17.43 -6.18 13.40
C ALA A 182 18.16 -7.40 13.98
N GLU A 183 18.61 -8.32 13.12
CA GLU A 183 19.27 -9.57 13.55
C GLU A 183 20.75 -9.37 13.93
N ASN A 184 21.50 -8.61 13.12
CA ASN A 184 22.95 -8.50 13.25
C ASN A 184 23.40 -7.19 13.91
N GLY A 185 22.54 -6.17 13.91
CA GLY A 185 22.91 -4.81 14.31
C GLY A 185 23.92 -4.16 13.35
N ASN A 186 24.21 -2.89 13.61
CA ASN A 186 25.35 -2.19 13.03
C ASN A 186 25.75 -1.05 13.99
N PRO A 187 27.00 -0.99 14.47
CA PRO A 187 27.43 0.04 15.42
C PRO A 187 27.19 1.48 14.96
N GLN A 188 27.34 1.77 13.66
CA GLN A 188 27.12 3.11 13.10
C GLN A 188 25.64 3.48 13.01
N PHE A 189 24.76 2.49 13.07
CA PHE A 189 23.31 2.67 13.04
C PHE A 189 22.64 2.24 14.36
N ALA A 190 23.42 2.16 15.44
CA ALA A 190 22.95 1.69 16.74
C ALA A 190 21.76 2.51 17.29
N ILE A 191 21.73 3.82 17.00
CA ILE A 191 20.61 4.71 17.36
C ILE A 191 19.26 4.25 16.79
N PHE A 192 19.26 3.46 15.71
CA PHE A 192 18.07 2.93 15.05
C PHE A 192 17.78 1.45 15.40
N SER A 193 18.55 0.82 16.31
CA SER A 193 18.42 -0.62 16.61
C SER A 193 17.00 -1.02 17.03
N ASP A 194 16.37 -0.24 17.91
CA ASP A 194 14.98 -0.48 18.35
C ASP A 194 13.97 -0.24 17.24
N VAL A 195 14.27 0.67 16.31
CA VAL A 195 13.46 0.93 15.11
C VAL A 195 13.49 -0.28 14.20
N PHE A 196 14.68 -0.84 13.91
CA PHE A 196 14.81 -2.05 13.09
C PHE A 196 14.06 -3.23 13.71
N SER A 197 14.27 -3.47 15.01
CA SER A 197 13.61 -4.57 15.73
C SER A 197 12.09 -4.45 15.74
N SER A 198 11.56 -3.23 15.92
CA SER A 198 10.12 -3.01 15.94
C SER A 198 9.50 -3.05 14.54
N LEU A 199 10.20 -2.52 13.53
CA LEU A 199 9.74 -2.57 12.15
C LEU A 199 9.79 -4.00 11.59
N ASP A 200 10.78 -4.80 11.99
CA ASP A 200 10.88 -6.22 11.65
C ASP A 200 9.66 -7.02 12.13
N ARG A 201 9.27 -6.83 13.40
CA ARG A 201 8.03 -7.41 13.97
C ARG A 201 6.79 -7.02 13.17
N ILE A 202 6.68 -5.74 12.77
CA ILE A 202 5.55 -5.26 11.98
C ILE A 202 5.53 -5.91 10.59
N TYR A 203 6.67 -6.04 9.94
CA TYR A 203 6.77 -6.70 8.64
C TYR A 203 6.28 -8.16 8.68
N GLU A 204 6.52 -8.90 9.77
CA GLU A 204 6.07 -10.29 9.91
C GLU A 204 4.56 -10.41 9.75
N TRP A 205 3.76 -9.65 10.52
CA TRP A 205 2.31 -9.74 10.41
C TRP A 205 1.71 -8.90 9.28
N ALA A 206 2.39 -7.84 8.83
CA ALA A 206 1.92 -7.00 7.71
C ALA A 206 2.01 -7.70 6.35
N SER A 207 2.84 -8.74 6.23
CA SER A 207 3.03 -9.51 5.00
C SER A 207 2.16 -10.76 4.91
N VAL A 208 1.42 -11.09 5.98
CA VAL A 208 0.54 -12.25 6.03
C VAL A 208 -0.62 -12.09 5.04
N ASP A 209 -0.71 -13.01 4.09
CA ASP A 209 -1.73 -13.08 3.05
C ASP A 209 -2.75 -14.20 3.32
N VAL A 210 -2.95 -14.54 4.60
CA VAL A 210 -3.95 -15.52 5.06
C VAL A 210 -4.92 -14.87 6.04
N HIS A 211 -6.20 -15.26 5.97
CA HIS A 211 -7.25 -14.77 6.86
C HIS A 211 -7.22 -15.46 8.22
N GLY A 212 -7.41 -14.69 9.30
CA GLY A 212 -7.73 -15.23 10.62
C GLY A 212 -6.56 -15.92 11.30
N GLN A 213 -5.44 -15.22 11.47
CA GLN A 213 -4.39 -15.71 12.36
C GLN A 213 -4.85 -15.59 13.82
N ASP A 214 -5.09 -16.73 14.46
CA ASP A 214 -5.59 -16.80 15.84
C ASP A 214 -4.69 -16.08 16.86
N ASP A 215 -3.40 -15.89 16.54
CA ASP A 215 -2.42 -15.25 17.44
C ASP A 215 -2.31 -13.72 17.30
N LEU A 216 -2.90 -13.11 16.26
CA LEU A 216 -2.75 -11.68 15.98
C LEU A 216 -3.89 -10.84 16.58
N THR A 217 -3.85 -10.65 17.90
CA THR A 217 -4.85 -9.82 18.59
C THR A 217 -4.61 -8.32 18.38
N LYS A 218 -5.67 -7.50 18.48
CA LYS A 218 -5.58 -6.03 18.43
C LYS A 218 -4.51 -5.48 19.38
N ALA A 219 -4.45 -6.01 20.61
CA ALA A 219 -3.49 -5.60 21.62
C ALA A 219 -2.03 -5.89 21.21
N CYS A 220 -1.77 -6.99 20.51
CA CYS A 220 -0.43 -7.30 19.99
C CYS A 220 -0.01 -6.30 18.91
N ILE A 221 -0.93 -5.99 17.99
CA ILE A 221 -0.70 -5.01 16.91
C ILE A 221 -0.44 -3.62 17.50
N GLU A 222 -1.28 -3.16 18.44
CA GLU A 222 -1.12 -1.87 19.11
C GLU A 222 0.20 -1.78 19.88
N ARG A 223 0.60 -2.86 20.56
CA ARG A 223 1.90 -2.94 21.25
C ARG A 223 3.06 -2.77 20.26
N ASP A 224 3.06 -3.51 19.16
CA ASP A 224 4.16 -3.47 18.19
C ASP A 224 4.26 -2.08 17.52
N ILE A 225 3.12 -1.46 17.23
CA ILE A 225 3.04 -0.08 16.70
C ILE A 225 3.53 0.95 17.72
N LEU A 226 3.17 0.79 19.00
CA LEU A 226 3.64 1.65 20.08
C LEU A 226 5.15 1.56 20.26
N LEU A 227 5.71 0.34 20.24
CA LEU A 227 7.16 0.12 20.29
C LEU A 227 7.87 0.81 19.11
N LEU A 228 7.33 0.66 17.90
CA LEU A 228 7.87 1.37 16.73
C LEU A 228 7.78 2.88 16.90
N SER A 229 6.63 3.43 17.29
CA SER A 229 6.44 4.89 17.41
C SER A 229 7.40 5.50 18.44
N ASN A 230 7.56 4.85 19.60
CA ASN A 230 8.48 5.28 20.63
C ASN A 230 9.93 5.22 20.16
N ALA A 231 10.37 4.09 19.57
CA ALA A 231 11.70 3.95 19.02
C ALA A 231 11.97 5.00 17.93
N TRP A 232 11.03 5.19 16.99
CA TRP A 232 11.13 6.13 15.90
C TRP A 232 11.40 7.56 16.38
N ARG A 233 10.61 8.01 17.37
CA ARG A 233 10.73 9.35 17.92
C ARG A 233 11.97 9.50 18.79
N HIS A 234 12.34 8.47 19.56
CA HIS A 234 13.54 8.48 20.39
C HIS A 234 14.82 8.56 19.55
N SER A 235 14.86 7.91 18.39
CA SER A 235 15.98 7.99 17.44
C SER A 235 16.04 9.31 16.66
N GLY A 236 15.16 10.27 16.94
CA GLY A 236 15.13 11.57 16.25
C GLY A 236 14.54 11.55 14.84
N LEU A 237 13.96 10.42 14.40
CA LEU A 237 13.35 10.32 13.08
C LEU A 237 12.08 11.19 13.02
N ARG A 238 11.92 11.91 11.91
CA ARG A 238 10.73 12.73 11.69
C ARG A 238 9.48 11.85 11.55
N ALA A 239 8.43 12.17 12.29
CA ALA A 239 7.13 11.52 12.12
C ALA A 239 6.53 11.85 10.74
N ILE A 240 6.46 10.84 9.86
CA ILE A 240 5.90 10.95 8.51
C ILE A 240 4.43 10.54 8.48
N ASN A 241 3.73 10.87 7.40
CA ASN A 241 2.31 10.54 7.23
C ASN A 241 2.02 9.02 7.35
N LYS A 242 2.96 8.18 6.90
CA LYS A 242 2.82 6.72 6.91
C LYS A 242 2.93 6.13 8.32
N LEU A 243 3.71 6.77 9.20
CA LEU A 243 3.76 6.40 10.61
C LEU A 243 2.40 6.66 11.28
N HIS A 244 1.74 7.77 10.96
CA HIS A 244 0.40 8.05 11.50
C HIS A 244 -0.63 6.99 11.11
N LEU A 245 -0.58 6.48 9.87
CA LEU A 245 -1.51 5.43 9.45
C LEU A 245 -1.36 4.17 10.29
N LEU A 246 -0.12 3.78 10.63
CA LEU A 246 0.13 2.71 11.60
C LEU A 246 -0.48 3.08 12.95
N GLU A 247 -0.07 4.21 13.52
CA GLU A 247 -0.46 4.66 14.87
C GLU A 247 -1.98 4.73 15.07
N ALA A 248 -2.73 5.23 14.08
CA ALA A 248 -4.13 5.61 14.26
C ALA A 248 -5.14 4.65 13.62
N HIS A 249 -4.74 3.84 12.63
CA HIS A 249 -5.72 3.19 11.75
C HIS A 249 -5.48 1.70 11.50
N VAL A 250 -4.23 1.23 11.53
CA VAL A 250 -3.95 -0.16 11.14
C VAL A 250 -4.51 -1.18 12.13
N ALA A 251 -4.41 -0.94 13.44
CA ALA A 251 -4.95 -1.87 14.43
C ALA A 251 -6.46 -2.09 14.27
N ASP A 252 -7.23 -1.02 14.09
CA ASP A 252 -8.68 -1.10 13.84
C ASP A 252 -9.01 -1.78 12.51
N PHE A 253 -8.24 -1.48 11.45
CA PHE A 253 -8.42 -2.09 10.14
C PHE A 253 -8.20 -3.61 10.21
N VAL A 254 -7.09 -4.06 10.80
CA VAL A 254 -6.76 -5.49 10.92
C VAL A 254 -7.75 -6.20 11.83
N THR A 255 -8.21 -5.57 12.91
CA THR A 255 -9.25 -6.14 13.78
C THR A 255 -10.56 -6.36 13.02
N SER A 256 -10.92 -5.42 12.14
CA SER A 256 -12.18 -5.47 11.39
C SER A 256 -12.14 -6.41 10.17
N HIS A 257 -10.96 -6.59 9.58
CA HIS A 257 -10.79 -7.32 8.30
C HIS A 257 -9.95 -8.60 8.41
N GLY A 258 -9.32 -8.87 9.56
CA GLY A 258 -8.58 -10.09 9.87
C GLY A 258 -7.19 -10.20 9.25
N SER A 259 -6.74 -9.24 8.44
CA SER A 259 -5.38 -9.16 7.89
C SER A 259 -5.11 -7.78 7.31
N TRP A 260 -3.83 -7.40 7.24
CA TRP A 260 -3.38 -6.21 6.51
C TRP A 260 -2.82 -6.55 5.12
N GLY A 261 -1.94 -7.56 5.05
CA GLY A 261 -1.23 -7.96 3.83
C GLY A 261 -2.16 -8.46 2.71
N LEU A 262 -3.28 -9.08 3.10
CA LEU A 262 -4.32 -9.55 2.17
C LEU A 262 -4.89 -8.45 1.26
N TYR A 263 -4.98 -7.23 1.77
CA TYR A 263 -5.66 -6.11 1.11
C TYR A 263 -4.69 -5.12 0.46
N GLY A 264 -3.41 -5.47 0.35
CA GLY A 264 -2.37 -4.58 -0.17
C GLY A 264 -2.42 -4.30 -1.68
N GLU A 265 -1.39 -3.63 -2.16
CA GLU A 265 -1.30 -3.09 -3.53
C GLU A 265 -0.32 -3.87 -4.41
N GLN A 266 0.25 -4.96 -3.90
CA GLN A 266 1.32 -5.72 -4.56
C GLN A 266 0.84 -6.32 -5.89
N GLY A 267 -0.42 -6.77 -5.96
CA GLY A 267 -1.00 -7.30 -7.18
C GLY A 267 -1.08 -6.26 -8.30
N LEU A 268 -1.42 -5.01 -7.95
CA LEU A 268 -1.48 -3.89 -8.89
C LEU A 268 -0.08 -3.48 -9.37
N GLU A 269 0.90 -3.39 -8.48
CA GLU A 269 2.29 -3.09 -8.86
C GLU A 269 2.90 -4.18 -9.75
N SER A 270 2.59 -5.45 -9.45
CA SER A 270 2.99 -6.57 -10.29
C SER A 270 2.34 -6.49 -11.67
N LEU A 271 1.08 -6.06 -11.75
CA LEU A 271 0.38 -5.86 -13.02
C LEU A 271 1.02 -4.71 -13.84
N HIS A 272 1.47 -3.63 -13.21
CA HIS A 272 2.23 -2.56 -13.89
C HIS A 272 3.51 -3.11 -14.53
N HIS A 273 4.24 -3.98 -13.82
CA HIS A 273 5.45 -4.61 -14.35
C HIS A 273 5.14 -5.49 -15.58
N VAL A 274 4.09 -6.32 -15.52
CA VAL A 274 3.63 -7.12 -16.66
C VAL A 274 3.25 -6.23 -17.84
N GLY A 275 2.54 -5.13 -17.60
CA GLY A 275 2.20 -4.12 -18.60
C GLY A 275 3.42 -3.53 -19.29
N ASN A 276 4.45 -3.17 -18.52
CA ASN A 276 5.70 -2.61 -19.04
C ASN A 276 6.46 -3.61 -19.92
N ILE A 277 6.59 -4.88 -19.48
CA ILE A 277 7.26 -5.93 -20.26
C ILE A 277 6.49 -6.22 -21.55
N ALA A 278 5.17 -6.44 -21.45
CA ALA A 278 4.33 -6.70 -22.62
C ALA A 278 4.39 -5.53 -23.60
N SER A 279 4.40 -4.30 -23.10
CA SER A 279 4.57 -3.10 -23.93
C SER A 279 5.91 -3.09 -24.67
N ALA A 280 7.01 -3.33 -23.96
CA ALA A 280 8.35 -3.31 -24.52
C ALA A 280 8.56 -4.43 -25.57
N ARG A 281 8.05 -5.63 -25.31
CA ARG A 281 8.26 -6.81 -26.16
C ARG A 281 7.33 -6.89 -27.36
N CYS A 282 6.08 -6.45 -27.23
CA CYS A 282 5.06 -6.73 -28.25
C CYS A 282 4.65 -5.51 -29.09
N PHE A 283 4.87 -4.27 -28.63
CA PHE A 283 4.22 -3.09 -29.24
C PHE A 283 5.14 -1.93 -29.57
N GLY A 284 6.43 -1.98 -29.20
CA GLY A 284 7.32 -0.81 -29.28
C GLY A 284 6.91 0.33 -28.33
N LYS A 285 7.71 1.38 -28.20
CA LYS A 285 7.33 2.55 -27.38
C LYS A 285 6.16 3.31 -28.05
N ASN A 286 5.18 3.74 -27.24
CA ASN A 286 4.00 4.58 -27.59
C ASN A 286 3.14 4.18 -28.80
N SER A 287 2.19 3.25 -28.65
CA SER A 287 1.14 2.99 -29.66
C SER A 287 -0.23 2.82 -29.00
N ASP A 288 -1.28 3.40 -29.58
CA ASP A 288 -2.65 3.34 -29.04
C ASP A 288 -3.26 1.92 -29.03
N VAL A 289 -2.60 0.97 -29.71
CA VAL A 289 -2.95 -0.45 -29.74
C VAL A 289 -2.65 -1.14 -28.40
N LYS A 290 -1.82 -0.53 -27.54
CA LYS A 290 -1.34 -1.09 -26.25
C LYS A 290 -2.45 -1.43 -25.28
N ALA A 291 -3.37 -0.50 -25.03
CA ALA A 291 -4.43 -0.70 -24.03
C ALA A 291 -5.37 -1.84 -24.46
N LYS A 292 -5.86 -1.81 -25.72
CA LYS A 292 -6.78 -2.82 -26.25
C LYS A 292 -6.20 -4.23 -26.23
N PHE A 293 -4.91 -4.40 -26.53
CA PHE A 293 -4.28 -5.73 -26.49
C PHE A 293 -3.98 -6.18 -25.07
N PHE A 294 -3.53 -5.29 -24.18
CA PHE A 294 -3.31 -5.63 -22.77
C PHE A 294 -4.59 -6.16 -22.11
N PHE A 295 -5.72 -5.47 -22.32
CA PHE A 295 -7.04 -5.92 -21.88
C PHE A 295 -7.42 -7.31 -22.43
N LYS A 296 -7.19 -7.56 -23.73
CA LYS A 296 -7.46 -8.87 -24.34
C LYS A 296 -6.56 -9.98 -23.79
N SER A 297 -5.27 -9.73 -23.66
CA SER A 297 -4.30 -10.73 -23.18
C SER A 297 -4.53 -11.14 -21.72
N GLN A 298 -4.93 -10.19 -20.86
CA GLN A 298 -5.32 -10.46 -19.48
C GLN A 298 -6.56 -11.37 -19.43
N PHE A 299 -7.58 -11.08 -20.24
CA PHE A 299 -8.80 -11.88 -20.34
C PHE A 299 -8.51 -13.33 -20.78
N PHE A 300 -7.62 -13.54 -21.76
CA PHE A 300 -7.23 -14.88 -22.21
C PHE A 300 -6.39 -15.64 -21.17
N SER A 301 -5.49 -14.96 -20.44
CA SER A 301 -4.68 -15.63 -19.40
C SER A 301 -5.54 -16.13 -18.23
N MET A 302 -6.52 -15.33 -17.79
CA MET A 302 -7.47 -15.72 -16.74
C MET A 302 -8.36 -16.90 -17.15
N LEU A 303 -8.80 -16.93 -18.42
CA LEU A 303 -9.62 -18.03 -18.93
C LEU A 303 -8.83 -19.33 -19.08
N SER A 304 -7.61 -19.28 -19.62
CA SER A 304 -6.81 -20.47 -19.91
C SER A 304 -6.45 -21.33 -18.68
N ARG A 305 -6.38 -20.72 -17.48
CA ARG A 305 -6.05 -21.44 -16.25
C ARG A 305 -7.26 -21.89 -15.44
N ARG A 306 -8.45 -21.31 -15.63
CA ARG A 306 -9.70 -21.83 -15.05
C ARG A 306 -10.12 -23.19 -15.63
N PHE A 307 -9.49 -23.64 -16.72
CA PHE A 307 -9.68 -24.97 -17.31
C PHE A 307 -8.58 -25.98 -16.92
N HIS A 308 -7.66 -25.63 -16.02
CA HIS A 308 -6.55 -26.50 -15.57
C HIS A 308 -6.51 -26.72 -14.04
N THR A 309 -7.63 -26.51 -13.36
CA THR A 309 -7.90 -26.94 -11.97
C THR A 309 -9.25 -27.63 -11.96
#